data_AF-K1QBU7-F1
#
_entry.id   AF-K1QBU7-F1
#
_cell.length_a   1.000
_cell.length_b   1.000
_cell.length_c   1.000
_cell.angle_alpha   90.00
_cell.angle_beta   90.00
_cell.angle_gamma   90.00
#
_symmetry.space_group_name_H-M   'P 1'
#
loop_
_entity.id
_entity.type
_entity.pdbx_description
1 polymer ?
#
loop_
_entity_poly.entity_id
_entity_poly.type
_entity_poly.pdbx_seq_one_letter_code
_entity_poly.pdbx_strand_id
1 'polypeptide(L)'
;MVKPAPKIQLEIQKYLVKWESYSEYECTWEPWFHLPKIILDDFSTPKIEIDPDTLQEISDEFRTAVQARLSQRVGSHFYISSTFDSFRRLFHNRGTEVQKGRKLLQRDDFSGLLLPEDWDIFVYTKLGEGRAVSFPIKVTPTLRWSKKCYRVVSGSLVEAPRRPLESWKVEISTARYHV
;
A
#
# COMPACT_ATOMS: atom_id res chain seq x y z
N MET A 1 -52.32 -6.44 13.12
CA MET A 1 -50.91 -6.16 13.46
C MET A 1 -50.17 -5.86 12.17
N VAL A 2 -49.89 -4.59 11.88
CA VAL A 2 -49.14 -4.18 10.67
C VAL A 2 -47.65 -4.35 10.99
N LYS A 3 -46.95 -5.20 10.23
CA LYS A 3 -45.49 -5.31 10.34
C LYS A 3 -44.87 -3.97 9.91
N PRO A 4 -43.94 -3.38 10.67
CA PRO A 4 -43.24 -2.19 10.21
C PRO A 4 -42.50 -2.50 8.92
N ALA A 5 -42.60 -1.61 7.94
CA ALA A 5 -41.86 -1.71 6.70
C ALA A 5 -40.35 -1.74 6.99
N PRO A 6 -39.55 -2.52 6.23
CA PRO A 6 -38.11 -2.56 6.41
C PRO A 6 -37.53 -1.16 6.19
N LYS A 7 -36.79 -0.65 7.19
CA LYS A 7 -35.99 0.57 7.03
C LYS A 7 -34.87 0.26 6.04
N ILE A 8 -34.96 0.76 4.82
CA ILE A 8 -33.85 0.76 3.87
C ILE A 8 -32.80 1.73 4.44
N GLN A 9 -31.75 1.20 5.07
CA GLN A 9 -30.56 1.97 5.38
C GLN A 9 -29.74 2.07 4.10
N LEU A 10 -29.81 3.24 3.45
CA LEU A 10 -28.85 3.58 2.40
C LEU A 10 -27.48 3.74 3.07
N GLU A 11 -26.56 2.80 2.84
CA GLU A 11 -25.18 2.95 3.26
C GLU A 11 -24.54 4.08 2.46
N ILE A 12 -24.30 5.21 3.12
CA ILE A 12 -23.61 6.35 2.52
C ILE A 12 -22.14 5.97 2.35
N GLN A 13 -21.64 6.01 1.11
CA GLN A 13 -20.20 5.83 0.83
C GLN A 13 -19.38 6.86 1.62
N LYS A 14 -18.37 6.37 2.34
CA LYS A 14 -17.43 7.19 3.10
C LYS A 14 -16.00 6.97 2.62
N TYR A 15 -15.15 7.93 2.91
CA TYR A 15 -13.72 7.92 2.65
C TYR A 15 -12.98 8.27 3.94
N LEU A 16 -11.80 7.69 4.14
CA LEU A 16 -10.92 8.05 5.24
C LEU A 16 -10.06 9.24 4.80
N VAL A 17 -10.18 10.37 5.51
CA VAL A 17 -9.51 11.62 5.15
C VAL A 17 -8.37 11.89 6.11
N LYS A 18 -7.18 12.14 5.57
CA LYS A 18 -6.09 12.80 6.31
C LYS A 18 -6.19 14.31 6.08
N TRP A 19 -6.34 15.07 7.17
CA TRP A 19 -6.43 16.52 7.11
C TRP A 19 -5.06 17.17 6.97
N GLU A 20 -5.00 18.26 6.22
CA GLU A 20 -3.79 19.06 6.07
C GLU A 20 -3.38 19.68 7.42
N SER A 21 -2.09 19.69 7.74
CA SER A 21 -1.56 20.16 9.04
C SER A 21 -1.98 19.38 10.28
N TYR A 22 -2.72 18.27 10.12
CA TYR A 22 -3.06 17.36 11.22
C TYR A 22 -2.32 16.03 11.09
N SER A 23 -2.20 15.34 12.23
CA SER A 23 -1.56 14.03 12.29
C SER A 23 -2.45 12.92 11.73
N GLU A 24 -1.87 11.79 11.35
CA GLU A 24 -2.64 10.61 10.93
C GLU A 24 -3.57 10.06 12.02
N TYR A 25 -3.31 10.39 13.29
CA TYR A 25 -4.17 10.03 14.42
C TYR A 25 -5.50 10.80 14.42
N GLU A 26 -5.63 11.83 13.58
CA GLU A 26 -6.78 12.71 13.48
C GLU A 26 -7.57 12.47 12.18
N CYS A 27 -7.29 11.36 11.46
CA CYS A 27 -8.06 10.99 10.28
C CYS A 27 -9.52 10.70 10.64
N THR A 28 -10.46 11.15 9.80
CA THR A 28 -11.90 10.94 9.99
C THR A 28 -12.55 10.27 8.78
N TRP A 29 -13.65 9.56 9.03
CA TRP A 29 -14.49 8.99 7.97
C TRP A 29 -15.51 10.02 7.51
N GLU A 30 -15.29 10.61 6.34
CA GLU A 30 -16.18 11.61 5.75
C GLU A 30 -17.07 11.00 4.67
N PRO A 31 -18.36 11.35 4.62
CA PRO A 31 -19.22 10.97 3.50
C PRO A 31 -18.75 11.65 2.21
N TRP A 32 -19.00 11.00 1.07
CA TRP A 32 -18.55 11.48 -0.24
C TRP A 32 -18.97 12.93 -0.56
N PHE A 33 -20.14 13.37 -0.08
CA PHE A 33 -20.67 14.71 -0.34
C PHE A 33 -20.07 15.82 0.55
N HIS A 34 -19.25 15.47 1.56
CA HIS A 34 -18.42 16.46 2.27
C HIS A 34 -17.11 16.76 1.53
N LEU A 35 -16.75 15.95 0.53
CA LEU A 35 -15.46 16.05 -0.15
C LEU A 35 -15.57 16.83 -1.45
N PRO A 36 -14.62 17.76 -1.72
CA PRO A 36 -14.51 18.40 -3.01
C PRO A 36 -14.39 17.37 -4.14
N LYS A 37 -15.11 17.60 -5.24
CA LYS A 37 -15.11 16.71 -6.41
C LYS A 37 -13.69 16.44 -6.94
N ILE A 38 -12.82 17.47 -6.93
CA ILE A 38 -11.43 17.34 -7.38
C ILE A 38 -10.64 16.27 -6.59
N ILE A 39 -10.90 16.11 -5.29
CA ILE A 39 -10.24 15.12 -4.45
C ILE A 39 -10.78 13.72 -4.76
N LEU A 40 -12.08 13.59 -4.99
CA LEU A 40 -12.72 12.32 -5.37
C LEU A 40 -12.24 11.84 -6.75
N ASP A 41 -12.11 12.78 -7.69
CA ASP A 41 -11.60 12.51 -9.03
C ASP A 41 -10.13 12.07 -8.97
N ASP A 42 -9.28 12.72 -8.15
CA ASP A 42 -7.88 12.32 -7.91
C ASP A 42 -7.78 10.95 -7.23
N PHE A 43 -8.60 10.68 -6.20
CA PHE A 43 -8.61 9.39 -5.52
C PHE A 43 -8.94 8.23 -6.47
N SER A 44 -9.83 8.47 -7.43
CA SER A 44 -10.26 7.48 -8.42
C SER A 44 -9.24 7.35 -9.56
N THR A 45 -8.73 8.48 -10.05
CA THR A 45 -7.73 8.58 -11.11
C THR A 45 -6.60 9.49 -10.63
N PRO A 46 -5.56 8.92 -10.01
CA PRO A 46 -4.47 9.72 -9.44
C PRO A 46 -3.81 10.62 -10.49
N LYS A 47 -3.86 11.93 -10.23
CA LYS A 47 -3.23 12.99 -11.04
C LYS A 47 -2.17 13.75 -10.25
N ILE A 48 -2.32 13.80 -8.93
CA ILE A 48 -1.35 14.40 -8.04
C ILE A 48 -0.20 13.41 -7.85
N GLU A 49 1.00 13.83 -8.23
CA GLU A 49 2.22 13.03 -8.08
C GLU A 49 2.63 12.92 -6.60
N ILE A 50 3.36 11.85 -6.27
CA ILE A 50 4.00 11.70 -4.96
C ILE A 50 5.18 12.67 -4.93
N ASP A 51 5.44 13.28 -3.77
CA ASP A 51 6.61 14.12 -3.62
C ASP A 51 7.90 13.31 -3.89
N PRO A 52 8.92 13.90 -4.55
CA PRO A 52 10.11 13.17 -4.97
C PRO A 52 10.85 12.47 -3.83
N ASP A 53 10.88 13.06 -2.64
CA ASP A 53 11.57 12.49 -1.48
C ASP A 53 10.86 11.22 -0.99
N THR A 54 9.53 11.27 -0.81
CA THR A 54 8.72 10.09 -0.46
C THR A 54 8.79 9.01 -1.54
N LEU A 55 8.79 9.39 -2.82
CA LEU A 55 8.98 8.45 -3.92
C LEU A 55 10.33 7.74 -3.80
N GLN A 56 11.40 8.50 -3.54
CA GLN A 56 12.74 7.95 -3.39
C GLN A 56 12.83 6.99 -2.19
N GLU A 57 12.27 7.37 -1.04
CA GLU A 57 12.21 6.52 0.16
C GLU A 57 11.52 5.18 -0.11
N ILE A 58 10.34 5.21 -0.75
CA ILE A 58 9.59 4.00 -1.09
C ILE A 58 10.38 3.13 -2.08
N SER A 59 11.03 3.76 -3.06
CA SER A 59 11.79 3.07 -4.10
C SER A 59 13.03 2.39 -3.52
N ASP A 60 13.74 3.05 -2.61
CA ASP A 60 14.89 2.49 -1.89
C ASP A 60 14.49 1.36 -0.93
N GLU A 61 13.39 1.52 -0.18
CA GLU A 61 12.83 0.46 0.68
C GLU A 61 12.46 -0.76 -0.17
N PHE A 62 11.75 -0.54 -1.28
CA PHE A 62 11.34 -1.61 -2.20
C PHE A 62 12.53 -2.34 -2.79
N ARG A 63 13.52 -1.61 -3.33
CA ARG A 63 14.72 -2.20 -3.92
C ARG A 63 15.51 -3.01 -2.89
N THR A 64 15.72 -2.43 -1.70
CA THR A 64 16.44 -3.09 -0.60
C THR A 64 15.75 -4.39 -0.20
N ALA A 65 14.41 -4.38 -0.11
CA ALA A 65 13.63 -5.56 0.23
C ALA A 65 13.68 -6.63 -0.87
N VAL A 66 13.64 -6.25 -2.15
CA VAL A 66 13.83 -7.18 -3.28
C VAL A 66 15.22 -7.80 -3.25
N GLN A 67 16.28 -7.00 -3.09
CA GLN A 67 17.66 -7.49 -3.00
C GLN A 67 17.86 -8.47 -1.85
N ALA A 68 17.35 -8.12 -0.66
CA ALA A 68 17.38 -9.01 0.50
C ALA A 68 16.63 -10.32 0.21
N ARG A 69 15.48 -10.24 -0.46
CA ARG A 69 14.66 -11.40 -0.78
C ARG A 69 15.27 -12.30 -1.85
N LEU A 70 15.94 -11.74 -2.86
CA LEU A 70 16.69 -12.50 -3.87
C LEU A 70 17.91 -13.19 -3.25
N SER A 71 18.55 -12.57 -2.26
CA SER A 71 19.67 -13.15 -1.51
C SER A 71 19.25 -14.32 -0.61
N GLN A 72 18.00 -14.35 -0.14
CA GLN A 72 17.51 -15.40 0.77
C GLN A 72 17.16 -16.70 0.04
N ARG A 73 17.55 -17.85 0.61
CA ARG A 73 17.13 -19.18 0.10
C ARG A 73 15.67 -19.52 0.41
N VAL A 74 15.14 -19.01 1.52
CA VAL A 74 13.80 -19.29 2.03
C VAL A 74 13.13 -17.97 2.41
N GLY A 75 11.84 -17.86 2.16
CA GLY A 75 11.03 -16.65 2.33
C GLY A 75 10.02 -16.58 1.19
N SER A 76 8.84 -16.01 1.42
CA SER A 76 7.81 -15.89 0.37
C SER A 76 7.34 -14.46 0.18
N HIS A 77 7.54 -13.58 1.16
CA HIS A 77 7.07 -12.21 1.11
C HIS A 77 7.89 -11.23 1.96
N PHE A 78 7.70 -9.95 1.70
CA PHE A 78 8.10 -8.84 2.56
C PHE A 78 6.98 -7.79 2.61
N TYR A 79 7.12 -6.79 3.47
CA TYR A 79 6.21 -5.66 3.57
C TYR A 79 6.95 -4.38 3.22
N ILE A 80 6.29 -3.52 2.47
CA ILE A 80 6.70 -2.13 2.29
C ILE A 80 5.73 -1.28 3.08
N SER A 81 6.24 -0.46 3.98
CA SER A 81 5.40 0.52 4.66
C SER A 81 5.18 1.70 3.72
N SER A 82 3.96 2.21 3.65
CA SER A 82 3.69 3.42 2.86
C SER A 82 2.75 4.34 3.62
N THR A 83 2.66 5.57 3.16
CA THR A 83 1.69 6.55 3.66
C THR A 83 0.81 7.03 2.51
N PHE A 84 -0.37 7.55 2.85
CA PHE A 84 -1.20 8.39 1.97
C PHE A 84 -1.50 7.85 0.57
N ASP A 85 -2.00 6.62 0.47
CA ASP A 85 -2.48 6.04 -0.78
C ASP A 85 -1.40 5.88 -1.87
N SER A 86 -0.14 5.76 -1.45
CA SER A 86 1.01 5.64 -2.35
C SER A 86 0.87 4.48 -3.34
N PHE A 87 0.26 3.36 -2.94
CA PHE A 87 0.05 2.23 -3.85
C PHE A 87 -0.80 2.62 -5.06
N ARG A 88 -1.93 3.29 -4.84
CA ARG A 88 -2.81 3.64 -5.96
C ARG A 88 -2.14 4.66 -6.86
N ARG A 89 -1.43 5.62 -6.27
CA ARG A 89 -0.68 6.66 -6.99
C ARG A 89 0.43 6.06 -7.87
N LEU A 90 1.28 5.19 -7.32
CA LEU A 90 2.44 4.63 -8.05
C LEU A 90 2.03 3.64 -9.14
N PHE A 91 1.01 2.84 -8.85
CA PHE A 91 0.60 1.77 -9.76
C PHE A 91 -0.57 2.20 -10.65
N HIS A 92 -1.21 3.36 -10.46
CA HIS A 92 -2.36 3.85 -11.24
C HIS A 92 -3.43 2.78 -11.51
N ASN A 93 -3.73 1.97 -10.49
CA ASN A 93 -4.61 0.81 -10.61
C ASN A 93 -4.18 -0.29 -11.61
N ARG A 94 -2.95 -0.29 -12.11
CA ARG A 94 -2.35 -1.37 -12.92
C ARG A 94 -2.33 -2.72 -12.20
N GLY A 95 -2.03 -3.77 -12.96
CA GLY A 95 -2.02 -5.17 -12.53
C GLY A 95 -3.37 -5.87 -12.68
N THR A 96 -3.32 -7.20 -12.75
CA THR A 96 -4.53 -8.04 -12.80
C THR A 96 -5.01 -8.34 -11.39
N GLU A 97 -6.24 -7.92 -11.05
CA GLU A 97 -6.85 -8.25 -9.77
C GLU A 97 -7.30 -9.73 -9.77
N VAL A 98 -6.80 -10.51 -8.81
CA VAL A 98 -7.10 -11.94 -8.70
C VAL A 98 -8.03 -12.27 -7.55
N GLN A 99 -8.01 -11.45 -6.50
CA GLN A 99 -8.88 -11.50 -5.33
C GLN A 99 -8.96 -10.08 -4.77
N LYS A 100 -10.01 -9.76 -3.99
CA LYS A 100 -10.27 -8.41 -3.45
C LYS A 100 -8.99 -7.67 -3.00
N GLY A 101 -8.59 -6.68 -3.78
CA GLY A 101 -7.41 -5.82 -3.56
C GLY A 101 -6.05 -6.43 -3.90
N ARG A 102 -5.96 -7.75 -4.11
CA ARG A 102 -4.72 -8.45 -4.47
C ARG A 102 -4.47 -8.38 -5.97
N LYS A 103 -3.30 -7.88 -6.34
CA LYS A 103 -2.89 -7.67 -7.72
C LYS A 103 -1.69 -8.52 -8.12
N LEU A 104 -1.70 -8.96 -9.38
CA LEU A 104 -0.54 -9.50 -10.08
C LEU A 104 0.03 -8.39 -10.97
N LEU A 105 1.27 -7.99 -10.69
CA LEU A 105 1.96 -6.90 -11.38
C LEU A 105 3.10 -7.47 -12.23
N GLN A 106 3.14 -7.05 -13.49
CA GLN A 106 4.24 -7.31 -14.40
C GLN A 106 5.39 -6.33 -14.14
N ARG A 107 6.55 -6.61 -14.73
CA ARG A 107 7.75 -5.79 -14.58
C ARG A 107 7.50 -4.31 -14.86
N ASP A 108 6.81 -4.02 -15.96
CA ASP A 108 6.56 -2.64 -16.42
C ASP A 108 5.57 -1.87 -15.51
N ASP A 109 4.78 -2.58 -14.71
CA ASP A 109 3.88 -1.95 -13.74
C ASP A 109 4.66 -1.23 -12.63
N PHE A 110 5.93 -1.60 -12.40
CA PHE A 110 6.82 -0.97 -11.42
C PHE A 110 7.55 0.28 -11.94
N SER A 111 7.29 0.71 -13.18
CA SER A 111 7.87 1.93 -13.77
C SER A 111 7.69 3.18 -12.91
N GLY A 112 6.60 3.27 -12.14
CA GLY A 112 6.34 4.39 -11.23
C GLY A 112 7.31 4.51 -10.06
N LEU A 113 8.08 3.46 -9.75
CA LEU A 113 9.11 3.46 -8.71
C LEU A 113 10.49 3.91 -9.23
N LEU A 114 10.62 4.22 -10.52
CA LEU A 114 11.88 4.72 -11.12
C LEU A 114 13.12 3.85 -10.77
N LEU A 115 12.91 2.53 -10.68
CA LEU A 115 13.95 1.59 -10.29
C LEU A 115 15.02 1.46 -11.40
N PRO A 116 16.29 1.21 -11.05
CA PRO A 116 17.35 0.92 -12.04
C PRO A 116 17.01 -0.28 -12.91
N GLU A 117 17.56 -0.35 -14.13
CA GLU A 117 17.22 -1.40 -15.10
C GLU A 117 17.42 -2.83 -14.57
N ASP A 118 18.33 -3.06 -13.62
CA ASP A 118 18.67 -4.37 -13.07
C ASP A 118 18.03 -4.66 -11.71
N TRP A 119 17.05 -3.86 -11.26
CA TRP A 119 16.48 -3.95 -9.91
C TRP A 119 15.92 -5.33 -9.55
N ASP A 120 15.48 -6.09 -10.55
CA ASP A 120 14.85 -7.40 -10.44
C ASP A 120 15.84 -8.56 -10.53
N ILE A 121 17.15 -8.29 -10.61
CA ILE A 121 18.22 -9.28 -10.68
C ILE A 121 19.25 -8.99 -9.58
N PHE A 122 19.72 -10.04 -8.91
CA PHE A 122 20.79 -9.93 -7.92
C PHE A 122 21.80 -11.06 -8.07
N VAL A 123 23.06 -10.71 -8.35
CA VAL A 123 24.18 -11.64 -8.48
C VAL A 123 24.98 -11.63 -7.19
N TYR A 124 25.16 -12.80 -6.57
CA TYR A 124 25.77 -12.93 -5.24
C TYR A 124 27.17 -13.55 -5.28
N THR A 125 27.65 -14.04 -6.43
CA THR A 125 29.04 -14.55 -6.58
C THR A 125 29.80 -13.84 -7.69
N LYS A 126 31.13 -13.81 -7.55
CA LYS A 126 32.05 -13.37 -8.61
C LYS A 126 32.02 -14.28 -9.86
N LEU A 127 31.40 -15.46 -9.74
CA LEU A 127 31.24 -16.43 -10.83
C LEU A 127 29.93 -16.23 -11.60
N GLY A 128 29.17 -15.17 -11.32
CA GLY A 128 27.94 -14.85 -12.05
C GLY A 128 26.70 -15.58 -11.57
N GLU A 129 26.75 -16.27 -10.42
CA GLU A 129 25.56 -16.91 -9.86
C GLU A 129 24.68 -15.88 -9.13
N GLY A 130 23.40 -15.88 -9.49
CA GLY A 130 22.42 -14.92 -9.00
C GLY A 130 21.01 -15.49 -8.97
N ARG A 131 20.09 -14.59 -8.66
CA ARG A 131 18.64 -14.83 -8.74
C ARG A 131 17.95 -13.66 -9.40
N ALA A 132 16.90 -13.96 -10.13
CA ALA A 132 16.01 -12.98 -10.72
C ALA A 132 14.61 -13.15 -10.15
N VAL A 133 13.84 -12.06 -10.13
CA VAL A 133 12.41 -12.11 -9.88
C VAL A 133 11.71 -12.87 -11.01
N SER A 134 10.80 -13.76 -10.65
CA SER A 134 9.87 -14.37 -11.62
C SER A 134 8.54 -13.62 -11.57
N PHE A 135 8.22 -12.93 -12.66
CA PHE A 135 6.95 -12.21 -12.80
C PHE A 135 5.79 -13.16 -13.14
N PRO A 136 4.55 -12.81 -12.77
CA PRO A 136 4.15 -11.58 -12.07
C PRO A 136 4.50 -11.58 -10.57
N ILE A 137 4.76 -10.39 -10.02
CA ILE A 137 4.83 -10.18 -8.58
C ILE A 137 3.41 -10.05 -8.04
N LYS A 138 3.14 -10.71 -6.92
CA LYS A 138 1.85 -10.60 -6.24
C LYS A 138 1.95 -9.52 -5.15
N VAL A 139 1.11 -8.50 -5.23
CA VAL A 139 1.07 -7.42 -4.24
C VAL A 139 -0.33 -7.30 -3.63
N THR A 140 -0.40 -7.21 -2.31
CA THR A 140 -1.64 -6.97 -1.56
C THR A 140 -1.49 -5.68 -0.75
N PRO A 141 -1.96 -4.52 -1.26
CA PRO A 141 -2.10 -3.32 -0.45
C PRO A 141 -3.08 -3.57 0.71
N THR A 142 -2.70 -3.14 1.90
CA THR A 142 -3.52 -3.25 3.10
C THR A 142 -3.54 -1.95 3.86
N LEU A 143 -4.73 -1.58 4.34
CA LEU A 143 -4.94 -0.49 5.28
C LEU A 143 -5.38 -1.11 6.60
N ARG A 144 -4.61 -0.88 7.67
CA ARG A 144 -4.92 -1.37 9.03
C ARG A 144 -4.90 -0.22 10.00
N TRP A 145 -5.59 -0.35 11.11
CA TRP A 145 -5.48 0.60 12.21
C TRP A 145 -4.31 0.21 13.12
N SER A 146 -3.57 1.21 13.63
CA SER A 146 -2.55 1.02 14.67
C SER A 146 -3.10 0.24 15.86
N LYS A 147 -2.24 -0.35 16.69
CA LYS A 147 -2.69 -1.15 17.84
C LYS A 147 -3.62 -0.34 18.75
N LYS A 148 -4.66 -1.00 19.27
CA LYS A 148 -5.57 -0.38 20.24
C LYS A 148 -4.80 -0.07 21.52
N CYS A 149 -4.84 1.18 21.96
CA CYS A 149 -4.21 1.63 23.18
C CYS A 149 -5.19 2.52 23.97
N TYR A 150 -4.87 2.79 25.23
CA TYR A 150 -5.72 3.58 26.12
C TYR A 150 -4.88 4.67 26.79
N ARG A 151 -5.53 5.77 27.17
CA ARG A 151 -4.95 6.85 27.93
C ARG A 151 -5.84 7.17 29.13
N VAL A 152 -5.27 7.75 30.19
CA VAL A 152 -6.02 8.18 31.36
C VAL A 152 -6.39 9.66 31.19
N VAL A 153 -7.69 9.97 31.23
CA VAL A 153 -8.22 11.34 31.19
C VAL A 153 -9.15 11.51 32.39
N SER A 154 -8.83 12.45 33.28
CA SER A 154 -9.60 12.71 34.51
C SER A 154 -9.86 11.45 35.35
N GLY A 155 -8.83 10.60 35.50
CA GLY A 155 -8.92 9.33 36.24
C GLY A 155 -9.64 8.20 35.53
N SER A 156 -10.21 8.43 34.34
CA SER A 156 -10.91 7.41 33.55
C SER A 156 -10.03 6.90 32.41
N LEU A 157 -10.05 5.59 32.18
CA LEU A 157 -9.38 4.96 31.05
C LEU A 157 -10.23 5.17 29.78
N VAL A 158 -9.70 5.91 28.81
CA VAL A 158 -10.36 6.18 27.53
C VAL A 158 -9.52 5.62 26.38
N GLU A 159 -10.19 5.18 25.31
CA GLU A 159 -9.48 4.72 24.11
C GLU A 159 -8.64 5.86 23.52
N ALA A 160 -7.37 5.56 23.23
CA ALA A 160 -6.48 6.50 22.58
C ALA A 160 -6.75 6.51 21.06
N PRO A 161 -6.57 7.66 20.38
CA PRO A 161 -6.67 7.73 18.93
C PRO A 161 -5.79 6.68 18.25
N ARG A 162 -6.26 6.18 17.11
CA ARG A 162 -5.54 5.21 16.28
C ARG A 162 -5.25 5.86 14.94
N ARG A 163 -4.12 5.53 14.35
CA ARG A 163 -3.78 5.99 13.00
C ARG A 163 -3.97 4.88 11.97
N PRO A 164 -4.33 5.21 10.71
CA PRO A 164 -4.20 4.27 9.61
C PRO A 164 -2.72 3.92 9.38
N LEU A 165 -2.48 2.68 8.99
CA LEU A 165 -1.18 2.13 8.62
C LEU A 165 -1.36 1.45 7.26
N GLU A 166 -0.79 2.05 6.23
CA GLU A 166 -0.73 1.44 4.91
C GLU A 166 0.53 0.59 4.77
N SER A 167 0.36 -0.57 4.15
CA SER A 167 1.49 -1.43 3.81
C SER A 167 1.15 -2.32 2.64
N TRP A 168 2.17 -2.70 1.87
CA TRP A 168 2.02 -3.60 0.75
C TRP A 168 2.67 -4.91 1.11
N LYS A 169 1.89 -5.99 1.16
CA LYS A 169 2.48 -7.33 1.22
C LYS A 169 2.93 -7.70 -0.19
N VAL A 170 4.24 -7.85 -0.38
CA VAL A 170 4.84 -8.20 -1.67
C VAL A 170 5.32 -9.64 -1.62
N GLU A 171 4.81 -10.46 -2.52
CA GLU A 171 5.13 -11.88 -2.67
C GLU A 171 5.86 -12.09 -4.00
N ILE A 172 7.14 -12.47 -3.92
CA ILE A 172 7.98 -12.74 -5.10
C ILE A 172 8.40 -14.21 -5.17
N SER A 173 8.27 -14.75 -6.37
CA SER A 173 8.92 -15.99 -6.80
C SER A 173 10.28 -15.65 -7.38
N THR A 174 11.23 -16.57 -7.30
CA THR A 174 12.60 -16.35 -7.78
C THR A 174 13.06 -17.49 -8.68
N ALA A 175 13.82 -17.16 -9.72
CA ALA A 175 14.50 -18.10 -10.58
C ALA A 175 16.02 -17.98 -10.40
N ARG A 176 16.76 -19.06 -10.68
CA ARG A 176 18.23 -18.96 -10.77
C ARG A 176 18.58 -18.08 -11.97
N TYR A 177 19.64 -17.30 -11.79
CA TYR A 177 20.21 -16.46 -12.81
C TYR A 177 21.70 -16.77 -12.91
N HIS A 178 22.20 -16.91 -14.14
CA HIS A 178 23.61 -17.15 -14.43
C HIS A 178 24.01 -16.18 -15.54
N VAL A 179 25.11 -15.45 -15.33
CA VAL A 179 25.73 -14.58 -16.32
C VAL A 179 26.48 -15.42 -17.36
#